data_AF-X0WW95-F1
#
_entry.id   AF-X0WW95-F1
#
_cell.length_a   1.000
_cell.length_b   1.000
_cell.length_c   1.000
_cell.angle_alpha   90.00
_cell.angle_beta   90.00
_cell.angle_gamma   90.00
#
_symmetry.space_group_name_H-M   'P 1'
#
loop_
_entity.id
_entity.type
_entity.pdbx_description
1 polymer ?
#
loop_
_entity_poly.entity_id
_entity_poly.type
_entity_poly.pdbx_seq_one_letter_code
_entity_poly.pdbx_strand_id
1 'polypeptide(L)'
;MKQLEHQKDLFKKLVESEGLQKEKAILEPLFKDSVWWVAEENEKPSLISLEKFKQCVRKNKHVSKNSCVKRLLSLMKKAKKIKKPVFFDCGLDKNGVCFPVVQGDRVYGYILICHSKSKLSPELISIFSNFIDTLLRELQKELELAKLYEMIRPRAIALSTIHTI
;
A
#
# COMPACT_ATOMS: atom_id res chain seq x y z
N MET A 1 0.32 -21.82 1.07
CA MET A 1 -0.98 -21.16 0.86
C MET A 1 -1.36 -20.18 1.98
N LYS A 2 -1.44 -20.60 3.25
CA LYS A 2 -1.86 -19.73 4.38
C LYS A 2 -1.11 -18.39 4.55
N GLN A 3 0.21 -18.34 4.26
CA GLN A 3 0.97 -17.08 4.35
C GLN A 3 0.59 -16.06 3.26
N LEU A 4 0.24 -16.51 2.06
CA LEU A 4 -0.07 -15.62 0.93
C LEU A 4 -1.45 -14.96 1.11
N GLU A 5 -2.37 -15.69 1.73
CA GLU A 5 -3.73 -15.25 2.04
C GLU A 5 -3.71 -14.19 3.15
N HIS A 6 -2.93 -14.43 4.20
CA HIS A 6 -2.72 -13.45 5.26
C HIS A 6 -2.09 -12.14 4.77
N GLN A 7 -1.18 -12.22 3.79
CA GLN A 7 -0.56 -11.04 3.17
C GLN A 7 -1.57 -10.18 2.41
N LYS A 8 -2.47 -10.83 1.66
CA LYS A 8 -3.54 -10.16 0.93
C LYS A 8 -4.53 -9.49 1.88
N ASP A 9 -4.90 -10.17 2.96
CA ASP A 9 -5.82 -9.62 3.95
C ASP A 9 -5.25 -8.38 4.65
N LEU A 10 -3.97 -8.41 5.01
CA LEU A 10 -3.31 -7.25 5.64
C LEU A 10 -3.26 -6.05 4.69
N PHE A 11 -2.85 -6.27 3.43
CA PHE A 11 -2.80 -5.20 2.45
C PHE A 11 -4.19 -4.64 2.12
N LYS A 12 -5.19 -5.51 1.98
CA LYS A 12 -6.58 -5.11 1.78
C LYS A 12 -7.08 -4.25 2.94
N LYS A 13 -6.88 -4.70 4.18
CA LYS A 13 -7.23 -3.92 5.38
C LYS A 13 -6.51 -2.58 5.45
N LEU A 14 -5.24 -2.51 5.05
CA LEU A 14 -4.51 -1.24 4.98
C LEU A 14 -5.18 -0.28 4.00
N VAL A 15 -5.51 -0.75 2.79
CA VAL A 15 -6.15 0.06 1.76
C VAL A 15 -7.54 0.56 2.18
N GLU A 16 -8.29 -0.28 2.89
CA GLU A 16 -9.63 0.02 3.41
C GLU A 16 -9.62 0.80 4.74
N SER A 17 -8.45 0.92 5.40
CA SER A 17 -8.35 1.55 6.71
C SER A 17 -8.69 3.04 6.67
N GLU A 18 -9.46 3.49 7.67
CA GLU A 18 -9.78 4.91 7.86
C GLU A 18 -8.50 5.74 8.06
N GLY A 19 -7.50 5.18 8.73
CA GLY A 19 -6.19 5.81 8.94
C GLY A 19 -5.52 6.21 7.62
N LEU A 20 -5.44 5.28 6.66
CA LEU A 20 -4.86 5.59 5.35
C LEU A 20 -5.69 6.63 4.58
N GLN A 21 -7.02 6.57 4.66
CA GLN A 21 -7.89 7.54 3.97
C GLN A 21 -7.73 8.96 4.55
N LYS A 22 -7.65 9.08 5.88
CA LYS A 22 -7.39 10.37 6.56
C LYS A 22 -6.03 10.93 6.19
N GLU A 23 -4.99 10.10 6.27
CA GLU A 23 -3.63 10.52 5.92
C GLU A 23 -3.53 10.98 4.46
N LYS A 24 -4.16 10.22 3.55
CA LYS A 24 -4.25 10.61 2.15
C LYS A 24 -4.94 11.96 1.99
N ALA A 25 -6.06 12.20 2.68
CA ALA A 25 -6.78 13.47 2.60
C ALA A 25 -5.96 14.66 3.14
N ILE A 26 -5.11 14.44 4.15
CA ILE A 26 -4.20 15.47 4.69
C ILE A 26 -3.06 15.76 3.70
N LEU A 27 -2.52 14.72 3.07
CA LEU A 27 -1.37 14.84 2.19
C LEU A 27 -1.72 15.25 0.75
N GLU A 28 -2.95 14.99 0.29
CA GLU A 28 -3.41 15.31 -1.05
C GLU A 28 -3.29 16.81 -1.41
N PRO A 29 -3.66 17.78 -0.53
CA PRO A 29 -3.40 19.20 -0.73
C PRO A 29 -1.90 19.55 -0.86
N LEU A 30 -1.03 18.87 -0.10
CA LEU A 30 0.41 19.12 -0.11
C LEU A 30 1.07 18.66 -1.42
N PHE A 31 0.49 17.65 -2.07
CA PHE A 31 1.02 17.06 -3.29
C PHE A 31 0.44 17.63 -4.59
N LYS A 32 -0.46 18.60 -4.53
CA LYS A 32 -0.97 19.43 -5.65
C LYS A 32 -1.29 18.63 -6.94
N ASP A 33 -2.50 18.08 -7.03
CA ASP A 33 -3.03 17.30 -8.17
C ASP A 33 -2.37 15.93 -8.42
N SER A 34 -1.74 15.37 -7.38
CA SER A 34 -1.11 14.05 -7.45
C SER A 34 -2.12 12.93 -7.64
N VAL A 35 -1.71 11.89 -8.37
CA VAL A 35 -2.49 10.66 -8.55
C VAL A 35 -1.97 9.62 -7.57
N TRP A 36 -2.84 9.19 -6.67
CA TRP A 36 -2.57 8.13 -5.71
C TRP A 36 -3.15 6.80 -6.18
N TRP A 37 -2.34 5.76 -6.12
CA TRP A 37 -2.81 4.40 -6.32
C TRP A 37 -1.99 3.41 -5.51
N VAL A 38 -2.57 2.25 -5.28
CA VAL A 38 -1.99 1.16 -4.52
C VAL A 38 -1.91 -0.06 -5.43
N ALA A 39 -0.90 -0.89 -5.22
CA ALA A 39 -0.74 -2.14 -5.97
C ALA A 39 -0.22 -3.25 -5.07
N GLU A 40 -0.80 -4.44 -5.22
CA GLU A 40 -0.30 -5.62 -4.52
C GLU A 40 1.05 -6.07 -5.09
N GLU A 41 1.87 -6.73 -4.29
CA GLU A 41 3.18 -7.22 -4.74
C GLU A 41 3.08 -8.15 -5.96
N ASN A 42 2.05 -8.99 -5.96
CA ASN A 42 1.81 -10.02 -6.98
C ASN A 42 0.71 -9.62 -7.98
N GLU A 43 0.27 -8.36 -7.95
CA GLU A 43 -0.71 -7.89 -8.91
C GLU A 43 -0.09 -7.95 -10.31
N LYS A 44 -0.74 -8.69 -11.22
CA LYS A 44 -0.32 -8.65 -12.62
C LYS A 44 -0.47 -7.19 -13.09
N PRO A 45 0.46 -6.65 -13.87
CA PRO A 45 0.37 -5.29 -14.41
C PRO A 45 -0.93 -5.02 -15.18
N SER A 46 -1.59 -6.09 -15.66
CA SER A 46 -2.88 -6.09 -16.34
C SER A 46 -4.09 -5.95 -15.41
N LEU A 47 -3.94 -6.18 -14.10
CA LEU A 47 -5.00 -6.19 -13.09
C LEU A 47 -4.93 -5.00 -12.12
N ILE A 48 -3.77 -4.33 -12.00
CA ILE A 48 -3.62 -3.06 -11.29
C ILE A 48 -4.77 -2.14 -11.70
N SER A 49 -5.66 -1.81 -10.76
CA SER A 49 -6.82 -0.90 -10.87
C SER A 49 -6.71 -0.01 -12.12
N LEU A 50 -7.24 -0.54 -13.23
CA LEU A 50 -6.96 -0.04 -14.57
C LEU A 50 -7.38 1.42 -14.72
N GLU A 51 -8.32 1.89 -13.92
CA GLU A 51 -8.84 3.26 -14.02
C GLU A 51 -7.87 4.31 -13.49
N LYS A 52 -7.35 4.14 -12.26
CA LYS A 52 -6.39 5.09 -11.68
C LYS A 52 -5.03 5.01 -12.37
N PHE A 53 -4.62 3.80 -12.77
CA PHE A 53 -3.44 3.60 -13.61
C PHE A 53 -3.60 4.25 -15.00
N LYS A 54 -4.74 4.05 -15.68
CA LYS A 54 -5.05 4.74 -16.94
C LYS A 54 -5.06 6.24 -16.75
N GLN A 55 -5.57 6.78 -15.64
CA GLN A 55 -5.53 8.22 -15.35
C GLN A 55 -4.09 8.73 -15.21
N CYS A 56 -3.22 7.99 -14.50
CA CYS A 56 -1.80 8.30 -14.41
C CYS A 56 -1.12 8.31 -15.79
N VAL A 57 -1.35 7.29 -16.61
CA VAL A 57 -0.80 7.23 -17.97
C VAL A 57 -1.38 8.33 -18.86
N ARG A 58 -2.69 8.60 -18.80
CA ARG A 58 -3.38 9.64 -19.60
C ARG A 58 -2.90 11.06 -19.26
N LYS A 59 -2.58 11.33 -17.99
CA LYS A 59 -1.98 12.62 -17.58
C LYS A 59 -0.57 12.82 -18.15
N ASN A 60 0.10 11.75 -18.59
CA ASN A 60 1.42 11.80 -19.19
C ASN A 60 1.35 11.79 -20.73
N LYS A 61 0.95 12.91 -21.34
CA LYS A 61 0.76 13.01 -22.80
C LYS A 61 2.05 12.84 -23.62
N HIS A 62 3.23 12.95 -22.99
CA HIS A 62 4.54 12.96 -23.67
C HIS A 62 5.27 11.62 -23.65
N VAL A 63 4.74 10.62 -22.93
CA VAL A 63 5.39 9.33 -22.74
C VAL A 63 4.46 8.23 -23.24
N SER A 64 4.98 7.31 -24.07
CA SER A 64 4.17 6.19 -24.55
C SER A 64 3.67 5.35 -23.38
N LYS A 65 2.41 4.90 -23.44
CA LYS A 65 1.80 4.07 -22.38
C LYS A 65 2.69 2.88 -21.96
N ASN A 66 3.28 2.20 -22.94
CA ASN A 66 4.13 1.04 -22.70
C ASN A 66 5.44 1.39 -21.97
N SER A 67 6.04 2.54 -22.27
CA SER A 67 7.26 2.98 -21.57
C SER A 67 6.96 3.41 -20.14
N CYS A 68 5.83 4.08 -19.89
CA CYS A 68 5.38 4.44 -18.54
C CYS A 68 5.14 3.20 -17.67
N VAL A 69 4.44 2.18 -18.21
CA VAL A 69 4.23 0.89 -17.52
C VAL A 69 5.57 0.23 -17.18
N LYS A 70 6.48 0.11 -18.15
CA LYS A 70 7.80 -0.51 -17.92
C LYS A 70 8.59 0.24 -16.85
N ARG A 71 8.54 1.57 -16.86
CA ARG A 71 9.20 2.42 -15.86
C ARG A 71 8.62 2.16 -14.46
N LEU A 72 7.31 2.18 -14.31
CA LEU A 72 6.65 1.92 -13.02
C LEU A 72 6.99 0.52 -12.48
N LEU A 73 6.97 -0.51 -13.33
CA LEU A 73 7.38 -1.86 -12.94
C LEU A 73 8.85 -1.91 -12.52
N SER A 74 9.74 -1.19 -13.21
CA SER A 74 11.15 -1.10 -12.82
C SER A 74 11.33 -0.40 -11.47
N LEU A 75 10.52 0.62 -11.18
CA LEU A 75 10.51 1.34 -9.91
C LEU A 75 10.04 0.46 -8.77
N MET A 76 8.96 -0.31 -8.97
CA MET A 76 8.47 -1.29 -7.99
C MET A 76 9.53 -2.37 -7.72
N LYS A 77 10.20 -2.89 -8.75
CA LYS A 77 11.33 -3.83 -8.58
C LYS A 77 12.48 -3.22 -7.78
N LYS A 78 12.81 -1.97 -8.05
CA LYS A 78 13.85 -1.23 -7.31
C LYS A 78 13.43 -1.04 -5.85
N ALA A 79 12.22 -0.55 -5.61
CA ALA A 79 11.64 -0.34 -4.28
C ALA A 79 11.59 -1.65 -3.48
N LYS A 80 11.25 -2.78 -4.13
CA LYS A 80 11.30 -4.11 -3.51
C LYS A 80 12.69 -4.50 -3.05
N LYS A 81 13.71 -4.25 -3.89
CA LYS A 81 15.10 -4.58 -3.57
C LYS A 81 15.65 -3.74 -2.42
N ILE A 82 15.37 -2.44 -2.42
CA ILE A 82 15.92 -1.51 -1.41
C ILE A 82 15.06 -1.37 -0.16
N LYS A 83 13.79 -1.80 -0.21
CA LYS A 83 12.80 -1.69 0.88
C LYS A 83 12.64 -0.26 1.42
N LYS A 84 12.80 0.71 0.54
CA LYS A 84 12.74 2.15 0.84
C LYS A 84 11.99 2.89 -0.27
N PRO A 85 11.43 4.07 0.02
CA PRO A 85 10.77 4.91 -0.98
C PRO A 85 11.72 5.22 -2.14
N VAL A 86 11.22 5.07 -3.37
CA VAL A 86 11.96 5.41 -4.60
C VAL A 86 11.30 6.62 -5.24
N PHE A 87 12.00 7.74 -5.22
CA PHE A 87 11.61 8.94 -5.96
C PHE A 87 11.88 8.78 -7.45
N PHE A 88 11.00 9.34 -8.26
CA PHE A 88 11.14 9.34 -9.71
C PHE A 88 10.47 10.55 -10.34
N ASP A 89 10.92 10.88 -11.54
CA ASP A 89 10.33 11.92 -12.37
C ASP A 89 9.17 11.32 -13.21
N CYS A 90 8.04 12.02 -13.28
CA CYS A 90 6.89 11.67 -14.12
C CYS A 90 6.89 12.41 -15.48
N GLY A 91 7.90 13.20 -15.80
CA GLY A 91 7.99 14.09 -16.94
C GLY A 91 7.33 15.45 -16.68
N LEU A 92 7.71 16.48 -17.46
CA LEU A 92 7.19 17.85 -17.36
C LEU A 92 7.23 18.44 -15.93
N ASP A 93 8.38 18.32 -15.27
CA ASP A 93 8.61 18.81 -13.89
C ASP A 93 7.69 18.20 -12.82
N LYS A 94 7.03 17.09 -13.15
CA LYS A 94 6.22 16.36 -12.19
C LYS A 94 7.03 15.27 -11.51
N ASN A 95 6.80 15.12 -10.22
CA ASN A 95 7.49 14.16 -9.39
C ASN A 95 6.55 13.02 -8.99
N GLY A 96 7.16 11.90 -8.65
CA GLY A 96 6.49 10.74 -8.11
C GLY A 96 7.36 10.02 -7.09
N VAL A 97 6.70 9.18 -6.31
CA VAL A 97 7.36 8.31 -5.34
C VAL A 97 6.64 6.98 -5.29
N CYS A 98 7.44 5.91 -5.25
CA CYS A 98 6.97 4.55 -5.05
C CYS A 98 7.37 4.13 -3.65
N PHE A 99 6.38 3.98 -2.78
CA PHE A 99 6.54 3.51 -1.41
C PHE A 99 6.31 2.02 -1.35
N PRO A 100 7.32 1.21 -1.00
CA PRO A 100 7.08 -0.19 -0.68
C PRO A 100 6.39 -0.29 0.69
N VAL A 101 5.33 -1.08 0.77
CA VAL A 101 4.66 -1.45 2.03
C VAL A 101 5.42 -2.63 2.59
N VAL A 102 6.32 -2.38 3.56
CA VAL A 102 7.27 -3.36 4.07
C VAL A 102 6.90 -3.75 5.50
N GLN A 103 7.03 -5.03 5.81
CA GLN A 103 6.97 -5.50 7.20
C GLN A 103 8.00 -6.61 7.39
N GLY A 104 8.91 -6.40 8.35
CA GLY A 104 10.10 -7.23 8.50
C GLY A 104 10.89 -7.26 7.20
N ASP A 105 11.10 -8.46 6.66
CA ASP A 105 11.86 -8.65 5.42
C ASP A 105 11.00 -8.75 4.15
N ARG A 106 9.68 -8.61 4.27
CA ARG A 106 8.71 -8.84 3.18
C ARG A 106 8.04 -7.56 2.70
N VAL A 107 7.77 -7.50 1.40
CA VAL A 107 7.02 -6.40 0.75
C VAL A 107 5.63 -6.91 0.41
N TYR A 108 4.59 -6.23 0.89
CA TYR A 108 3.19 -6.65 0.73
C TYR A 108 2.54 -6.00 -0.49
N GLY A 109 3.02 -4.82 -0.84
CA GLY A 109 2.54 -4.05 -1.97
C GLY A 109 3.25 -2.71 -2.04
N TYR A 110 2.64 -1.78 -2.76
CA TYR A 110 3.20 -0.48 -3.05
C TYR A 110 2.12 0.59 -2.99
N ILE A 111 2.47 1.75 -2.44
CA ILE A 111 1.70 2.98 -2.56
C ILE A 111 2.46 3.88 -3.52
N LEU A 112 1.80 4.33 -4.59
CA LEU A 112 2.41 5.19 -5.59
C LEU A 112 1.70 6.53 -5.63
N ILE A 113 2.52 7.58 -5.56
CA ILE A 113 2.10 8.95 -5.80
C ILE A 113 2.77 9.37 -7.09
N CYS A 114 1.98 9.82 -8.06
CA CYS A 114 2.45 10.23 -9.38
C CYS A 114 1.96 11.64 -9.70
N HIS A 115 2.61 12.31 -10.64
CA HIS A 115 2.18 13.61 -11.16
C HIS A 115 2.12 14.75 -10.13
N SER A 116 2.86 14.64 -9.03
CA SER A 116 2.93 15.72 -8.06
C SER A 116 3.67 16.91 -8.66
N LYS A 117 3.03 18.09 -8.66
CA LYS A 117 3.65 19.33 -9.14
C LYS A 117 4.64 19.91 -8.13
N SER A 118 4.51 19.54 -6.86
CA SER A 118 5.47 19.89 -5.81
C SER A 118 6.61 18.88 -5.77
N LYS A 119 7.79 19.33 -5.36
CA LYS A 119 8.87 18.43 -5.00
C LYS A 119 8.45 17.70 -3.73
N LEU A 120 8.45 16.37 -3.78
CA LEU A 120 8.15 15.52 -2.65
C LEU A 120 9.32 15.60 -1.66
N SER A 121 9.11 16.23 -0.51
CA SER A 121 10.13 16.37 0.54
C SER A 121 10.46 14.99 1.13
N PRO A 122 11.74 14.58 1.18
CA PRO A 122 12.16 13.33 1.82
C PRO A 122 11.70 13.21 3.27
N GLU A 123 11.66 14.32 4.00
CA GLU A 123 11.22 14.41 5.39
C GLU A 123 9.74 14.04 5.51
N LEU A 124 8.89 14.63 4.65
CA LEU A 124 7.46 14.34 4.63
C LEU A 124 7.17 12.89 4.20
N ILE A 125 7.91 12.38 3.22
CA ILE A 125 7.88 10.96 2.82
C ILE A 125 8.32 10.05 3.98
N SER A 126 9.29 10.47 4.79
CA SER A 126 9.72 9.71 5.97
C SER A 126 8.64 9.68 7.05
N ILE A 127 7.94 10.80 7.29
CA ILE A 127 6.81 10.85 8.23
C ILE A 127 5.71 9.90 7.76
N PHE A 128 5.34 9.97 6.49
CA PHE A 128 4.36 9.07 5.89
C PHE A 128 4.78 7.60 6.02
N SER A 129 6.05 7.28 5.78
CA SER A 129 6.57 5.92 5.94
C SER A 129 6.42 5.42 7.38
N ASN A 130 6.77 6.25 8.37
CA ASN A 130 6.62 5.91 9.79
C ASN A 130 5.15 5.70 10.19
N PHE A 131 4.24 6.51 9.63
CA PHE A 131 2.80 6.34 9.82
C PHE A 131 2.31 5.00 9.27
N ILE A 132 2.65 4.68 8.01
CA ILE A 132 2.29 3.40 7.38
C ILE A 132 2.84 2.21 8.17
N ASP A 133 4.10 2.26 8.62
CA ASP A 133 4.70 1.21 9.43
C ASP A 133 3.94 1.01 10.75
N THR A 134 3.48 2.10 11.36
CA THR A 134 2.70 2.05 12.61
C THR A 134 1.33 1.45 12.37
N LEU A 135 0.62 1.90 11.33
CA LEU A 135 -0.69 1.40 10.94
C LEU A 135 -0.63 -0.09 10.57
N LEU A 136 0.41 -0.54 9.87
CA LEU A 136 0.62 -1.95 9.57
C LEU A 136 0.79 -2.81 10.83
N ARG A 137 1.55 -2.32 11.82
CA ARG A 137 1.73 -3.02 13.10
C ARG A 137 0.42 -3.13 13.87
N GLU A 138 -0.40 -2.09 13.84
CA GLU A 138 -1.72 -2.08 14.49
C GLU A 138 -2.68 -3.07 13.83
N LEU A 139 -2.83 -2.99 12.50
CA LEU A 139 -3.67 -3.91 11.74
C LEU A 139 -3.23 -5.37 11.89
N GLN A 140 -1.93 -5.62 12.03
CA GLN A 140 -1.43 -6.96 12.32
C GLN A 140 -1.89 -7.45 13.70
N LYS A 141 -1.75 -6.63 14.75
CA LYS A 141 -2.20 -6.99 16.09
C LYS A 141 -3.69 -7.30 16.11
N GLU A 142 -4.51 -6.52 15.43
CA GLU A 142 -5.94 -6.78 15.28
C GLU A 142 -6.23 -8.12 14.59
N LEU A 143 -5.50 -8.43 13.51
CA LEU A 143 -5.64 -9.71 12.81
C LEU A 143 -5.22 -10.90 13.67
N GLU A 144 -4.16 -10.77 14.45
CA GLU A 144 -3.71 -11.81 15.37
C GLU A 144 -4.72 -12.02 16.51
N LEU A 145 -5.25 -10.95 17.09
CA LEU A 145 -6.30 -11.01 18.10
C LEU A 145 -7.57 -11.68 17.56
N ALA A 146 -8.03 -11.29 16.36
CA ALA A 146 -9.20 -11.90 15.73
C ALA A 146 -9.03 -13.42 15.56
N LYS A 147 -7.85 -13.87 15.10
CA LYS A 147 -7.52 -15.31 14.98
C LYS A 147 -7.52 -16.02 16.34
N LEU A 148 -6.99 -15.38 17.39
CA LEU A 148 -7.01 -15.95 18.73
C LEU A 148 -8.46 -16.13 19.22
N TYR A 149 -9.33 -15.13 19.02
CA TYR A 149 -10.74 -15.23 19.38
C TYR A 149 -11.46 -16.35 18.62
N GLU A 150 -11.22 -16.50 17.32
CA GLU A 150 -11.78 -17.60 16.51
C GLU A 150 -11.34 -18.98 17.02
N MET A 151 -10.10 -19.13 17.48
CA MET A 151 -9.60 -20.40 18.01
C MET A 151 -10.13 -20.72 19.42
N ILE A 152 -10.33 -19.70 20.26
CA ILE A 152 -10.75 -19.89 21.66
C ILE A 152 -12.28 -20.04 21.76
N ARG A 153 -13.06 -19.36 20.91
CA ARG A 153 -14.54 -19.34 20.99
C ARG A 153 -15.19 -20.73 20.97
N PRO A 154 -14.81 -21.68 20.10
CA PRO A 154 -15.40 -23.04 20.13
C PRO A 154 -15.07 -23.78 21.43
N ARG A 155 -13.87 -23.58 21.98
CA ARG A 155 -13.43 -24.23 23.22
C ARG A 155 -14.14 -23.68 24.44
N ALA A 156 -14.36 -22.36 24.49
CA ALA A 156 -15.14 -21.71 25.54
C ALA A 156 -16.62 -22.16 25.52
N ILE A 157 -17.22 -22.31 24.33
CA ILE A 157 -18.60 -22.82 24.17
C ILE A 157 -18.72 -24.27 24.66
N ALA A 158 -17.73 -25.13 24.34
CA ALA A 158 -17.68 -26.51 24.80
C ALA A 158 -17.48 -26.61 26.33
N LEU A 159 -16.61 -25.79 26.90
CA LEU A 159 -16.40 -25.73 28.36
C LEU A 159 -17.63 -25.18 29.09
N SER A 160 -18.30 -24.15 28.53
CA SER A 160 -19.51 -23.61 29.15
C SER A 160 -20.66 -24.60 29.13
N THR A 161 -20.79 -25.42 28.09
CA THR A 161 -21.83 -26.47 28.01
C THR A 161 -21.54 -27.66 28.93
N ILE A 162 -20.27 -28.02 29.15
CA ILE A 162 -19.89 -29.06 30.14
C ILE A 162 -20.18 -28.60 31.58
N HIS A 163 -20.14 -27.30 31.87
CA HIS A 163 -20.35 -26.75 33.21
C HIS A 163 -21.81 -26.32 33.50
N THR A 164 -22.70 -26.42 32.52
CA THR A 164 -24.15 -26.13 32.70
C THR A 164 -25.06 -27.36 32.59
N ILE A 165 -24.48 -28.57 32.51
CA ILE A 165 -25.20 -29.84 32.67
C ILE A 165 -24.91 -30.37 34.08
#